data_AF-A0A835PI08-F1
#
_entry.id   AF-A0A835PI08-F1
#
_cell.length_a   1.000
_cell.length_b   1.000
_cell.length_c   1.000
_cell.angle_alpha   90.00
_cell.angle_beta   90.00
_cell.angle_gamma   90.00
#
_symmetry.space_group_name_H-M   'P 1'
#
loop_
_entity.id
_entity.type
_entity.pdbx_description
1 polymer ?
#
loop_
_entity_poly.entity_id
_entity_poly.type
_entity_poly.pdbx_seq_one_letter_code
_entity_poly.pdbx_strand_id
1 'polypeptide(L)'
;LLVFGGHGSGGWLSRYDVYHNDCIVLDRISVQWKRLPTNNEPPPPRAYHSMTCIGARYLLFGGFDGKTTFGDIWWLVPEDDPIAKRTLPNVPTTSESVHATSNPSTQSSLQENQGDQSPILELQKKLGISIFSNITELNVIDEVNDKELLELSTRLAGEVLPTSDQALSIQRMREHWIKSAPNSIRLNELGPLLRDYQRLIIRRCSREILTSIPSKHGQEVYRFFHLKSASQLRMDDIPTLIKEYQRLISN
;
A
#
# COMPACT_ATOMS: atom_id res chain seq x y z
N LEU A 1 0.99 5.14 -14.13
CA LEU A 1 2.16 4.50 -13.47
C LEU A 1 2.86 5.61 -12.70
N LEU A 2 3.27 5.37 -11.45
CA LEU A 2 4.03 6.34 -10.64
C LEU A 2 5.45 5.80 -10.45
N VAL A 3 6.44 6.67 -10.65
CA VAL A 3 7.86 6.42 -10.39
C VAL A 3 8.32 7.44 -9.37
N PHE A 4 9.04 6.99 -8.35
CA PHE A 4 9.72 7.86 -7.39
C PHE A 4 11.20 7.53 -7.41
N GLY A 5 12.04 8.57 -7.35
CA GLY A 5 13.48 8.46 -7.16
C GLY A 5 14.21 7.55 -8.16
N GLY A 6 15.12 6.72 -7.65
CA GLY A 6 16.04 5.91 -8.45
C GLY A 6 17.46 6.51 -8.49
N HIS A 7 18.36 5.85 -9.21
CA HIS A 7 19.72 6.34 -9.48
C HIS A 7 20.01 6.28 -10.98
N GLY A 8 20.88 7.16 -11.45
CA GLY A 8 21.44 7.12 -12.80
C GLY A 8 22.88 7.62 -12.80
N SER A 9 23.66 7.27 -13.82
CA SER A 9 24.99 7.88 -14.00
C SER A 9 24.84 9.39 -14.21
N GLY A 10 25.71 10.21 -13.62
CA GLY A 10 25.79 11.66 -13.91
C GLY A 10 26.29 12.00 -15.33
N GLY A 11 26.25 11.05 -16.26
CA GLY A 11 26.64 11.19 -17.65
C GLY A 11 28.15 11.34 -17.85
N TRP A 12 28.54 11.76 -19.05
CA TRP A 12 29.94 11.94 -19.43
C TRP A 12 30.68 12.99 -18.58
N LEU A 13 29.95 13.97 -18.03
CA LEU A 13 30.49 15.07 -17.22
C LEU A 13 30.73 14.71 -15.75
N SER A 14 30.18 13.60 -15.25
CA SER A 14 30.30 13.22 -13.84
C SER A 14 30.57 11.73 -13.68
N ARG A 15 31.69 11.42 -13.02
CA ARG A 15 32.04 10.08 -12.51
C ARG A 15 31.17 9.65 -11.31
N TYR A 16 30.08 10.35 -11.04
CA TYR A 16 29.24 10.14 -9.87
C TYR A 16 27.79 9.86 -10.25
N ASP A 17 27.18 8.83 -9.64
CA ASP A 17 25.74 8.56 -9.74
C ASP A 17 24.95 9.69 -9.11
N VAL A 18 23.89 10.09 -9.79
CA VAL A 18 22.87 10.98 -9.26
C VAL A 18 21.75 10.11 -8.72
N TYR A 19 21.40 10.33 -7.44
CA TYR A 19 20.20 9.79 -6.83
C TYR A 19 19.09 10.83 -6.96
N HIS A 20 17.86 10.37 -7.17
CA HIS A 20 16.71 11.24 -7.41
C HIS A 20 15.66 11.11 -6.29
N ASN A 21 14.85 12.15 -6.11
CA ASN A 21 13.61 12.15 -5.30
C ASN A 21 12.41 12.70 -6.09
N ASP A 22 12.48 12.70 -7.42
CA ASP A 22 11.37 13.16 -8.25
C ASP A 22 10.22 12.15 -8.24
N CYS A 23 9.00 12.64 -8.04
CA CYS A 23 7.77 11.88 -8.35
C CYS A 23 7.34 12.20 -9.78
N ILE A 24 7.36 11.20 -10.66
CA ILE A 24 6.88 11.31 -12.03
C ILE A 24 5.72 10.33 -12.22
N VAL A 25 4.63 10.80 -12.83
CA VAL A 25 3.47 9.99 -13.20
C VAL A 25 3.35 9.90 -14.73
N LEU A 26 3.20 8.69 -15.25
CA LEU A 26 2.74 8.46 -16.62
C LEU A 26 1.22 8.65 -16.66
N ASP A 27 0.80 9.76 -17.27
CA ASP A 27 -0.58 9.97 -17.68
C ASP A 27 -0.92 8.96 -18.78
N ARG A 28 -1.91 8.11 -18.51
CA ARG A 28 -2.34 7.03 -19.41
C ARG A 28 -3.21 7.52 -20.57
N ILE A 29 -3.78 8.72 -20.48
CA ILE A 29 -4.63 9.30 -21.53
C ILE A 29 -3.76 10.06 -22.52
N SER A 30 -2.88 10.95 -22.05
CA SER A 30 -1.98 11.71 -22.94
C SER A 30 -0.70 10.95 -23.31
N VAL A 31 -0.42 9.81 -22.68
CA VAL A 31 0.83 9.03 -22.81
C VAL A 31 2.06 9.92 -22.57
N GLN A 32 1.98 10.82 -21.58
CA GLN A 32 3.06 11.73 -21.22
C GLN A 32 3.50 11.50 -19.78
N TRP A 33 4.81 11.53 -19.56
CA TRP A 33 5.39 11.62 -18.22
C TRP A 33 5.26 13.05 -17.71
N LYS A 34 4.65 13.22 -16.53
CA LYS A 34 4.41 14.51 -15.88
C LYS A 34 4.97 14.46 -14.46
N ARG A 35 5.57 15.55 -13.98
CA ARG A 35 5.91 15.66 -12.55
C ARG A 35 4.61 15.66 -11.74
N LEU A 36 4.55 14.82 -10.70
CA LEU A 36 3.42 14.85 -9.78
C LEU A 36 3.51 16.12 -8.92
N PRO A 37 2.45 16.95 -8.83
CA PRO A 37 2.47 18.13 -7.98
C PRO A 37 2.47 17.70 -6.50
N THR A 38 3.51 18.13 -5.77
CA THR A 38 3.68 17.85 -4.33
C THR A 38 3.85 19.14 -3.54
N ASN A 39 3.00 19.37 -2.54
CA ASN A 39 2.93 20.62 -1.77
C ASN A 39 3.88 20.70 -0.56
N ASN A 40 4.94 19.88 -0.52
CA ASN A 40 5.93 19.91 0.56
C ASN A 40 7.26 19.26 0.14
N GLU A 41 8.24 19.30 1.05
CA GLU A 41 9.53 18.65 0.89
C GLU A 41 9.36 17.12 0.69
N PRO A 42 9.91 16.56 -0.40
CA PRO A 42 9.90 15.12 -0.64
C PRO A 42 10.91 14.39 0.25
N PRO A 43 10.85 13.04 0.33
CA PRO A 43 11.89 12.25 0.97
C PRO A 43 13.27 12.53 0.34
N PRO A 44 14.37 12.37 1.09
CA PRO A 44 15.73 12.45 0.54
C PRO A 44 15.93 11.58 -0.71
N PRO A 45 16.74 12.03 -1.69
CA PRO A 45 17.06 11.28 -2.91
C PRO A 45 17.52 9.85 -2.62
N ARG A 46 16.93 8.87 -3.31
CA ARG A 46 17.14 7.45 -2.98
C ARG A 46 16.79 6.49 -4.12
N ALA A 47 17.54 5.41 -4.20
CA ALA A 47 17.25 4.24 -5.01
C ALA A 47 17.03 3.00 -4.12
N TYR A 48 16.71 1.86 -4.74
CA TYR A 48 16.57 0.55 -4.08
C TYR A 48 15.56 0.51 -2.91
N HIS A 49 14.62 1.46 -2.88
CA HIS A 49 13.53 1.52 -1.91
C HIS A 49 12.38 0.60 -2.34
N SER A 50 11.51 0.25 -1.39
CA SER A 50 10.23 -0.40 -1.68
C SER A 50 9.12 0.64 -1.70
N MET A 51 8.26 0.63 -2.71
CA MET A 51 7.05 1.47 -2.75
C MET A 51 5.84 0.67 -3.23
N THR A 52 4.73 0.78 -2.49
CA THR A 52 3.49 0.02 -2.74
C THR A 52 2.27 0.94 -2.71
N CYS A 53 1.33 0.72 -3.63
CA CYS A 53 0.03 1.40 -3.64
C CYS A 53 -0.95 0.71 -2.67
N ILE A 54 -1.59 1.47 -1.80
CA ILE A 54 -2.58 1.01 -0.82
C ILE A 54 -3.82 1.91 -0.95
N GLY A 55 -4.81 1.45 -1.72
CA GLY A 55 -5.96 2.28 -2.12
C GLY A 55 -5.51 3.46 -2.99
N ALA A 56 -5.84 4.69 -2.58
CA ALA A 56 -5.44 5.94 -3.25
C ALA A 56 -4.11 6.54 -2.73
N ARG A 57 -3.33 5.74 -1.97
CA ARG A 57 -2.13 6.19 -1.24
C ARG A 57 -0.93 5.36 -1.66
N TYR A 58 0.28 5.91 -1.56
CA TYR A 58 1.52 5.16 -1.77
C TYR A 58 2.33 5.13 -0.48
N LEU A 59 2.82 3.96 -0.11
CA LEU A 59 3.70 3.75 1.03
C LEU A 59 5.11 3.48 0.51
N LEU A 60 6.06 4.34 0.87
CA LEU A 60 7.49 4.24 0.59
C LEU A 60 8.22 3.79 1.86
N PHE A 61 9.14 2.84 1.71
CA PHE A 61 10.01 2.34 2.78
C PHE A 61 11.47 2.27 2.33
N GLY A 62 12.34 2.83 3.16
CA GLY A 62 13.79 2.69 3.08
C GLY A 62 14.42 3.15 1.77
N GLY A 63 15.49 2.47 1.34
CA GLY A 63 16.31 2.80 0.18
C GLY A 63 17.74 3.22 0.55
N PHE A 64 18.48 3.76 -0.41
CA PHE A 64 19.88 4.17 -0.26
C PHE A 64 20.21 5.34 -1.20
N ASP A 65 21.02 6.31 -0.74
CA ASP A 65 21.44 7.52 -1.45
C ASP A 65 22.90 7.48 -1.98
N GLY A 66 23.54 6.31 -1.89
CA GLY A 66 24.98 6.15 -2.12
C GLY A 66 25.80 6.07 -0.83
N LYS A 67 25.24 6.44 0.34
CA LYS A 67 25.99 6.53 1.61
C LYS A 67 25.24 6.01 2.82
N THR A 68 23.96 6.35 2.93
CA THR A 68 23.10 6.04 4.07
C THR A 68 21.96 5.16 3.62
N THR A 69 21.83 4.00 4.26
CA THR A 69 20.64 3.16 4.09
C THR A 69 19.52 3.74 4.95
N PHE A 70 18.40 4.08 4.33
CA PHE A 70 17.23 4.57 5.03
C PHE A 70 16.41 3.41 5.60
N GLY A 71 15.92 3.58 6.83
CA GLY A 71 14.93 2.71 7.47
C GLY A 71 13.62 3.45 7.79
N ASP A 72 13.41 4.59 7.15
CA ASP A 72 12.24 5.46 7.35
C ASP A 72 11.03 5.02 6.51
N ILE A 73 9.86 5.56 6.88
CA ILE A 73 8.58 5.27 6.24
C ILE A 73 7.92 6.59 5.83
N TRP A 74 7.49 6.68 4.58
CA TRP A 74 6.82 7.85 4.04
C TRP A 74 5.51 7.45 3.35
N TRP A 75 4.44 8.19 3.65
CA TRP A 75 3.22 8.15 2.87
C TRP A 75 3.25 9.24 1.80
N LEU A 76 2.80 8.94 0.59
CA LEU A 76 2.43 9.92 -0.44
C LEU A 76 0.92 9.81 -0.65
N VAL A 77 0.20 10.89 -0.38
CA VAL A 77 -1.28 10.91 -0.33
C VAL A 77 -1.84 12.16 -0.99
N PRO A 78 -3.09 12.15 -1.48
CA PRO A 78 -3.78 13.37 -1.85
C PRO A 78 -3.81 14.36 -0.68
N GLU A 79 -3.72 15.66 -0.95
CA GLU A 79 -3.72 16.71 0.08
C GLU A 79 -4.96 16.69 0.98
N ASP A 80 -6.09 16.22 0.46
CA ASP A 80 -7.32 16.08 1.21
C ASP A 80 -7.37 14.86 2.16
N ASP A 81 -6.43 13.92 2.03
CA ASP A 81 -6.43 12.68 2.80
C ASP A 81 -6.24 12.91 4.31
N PRO A 82 -6.95 12.17 5.19
CA PRO A 82 -6.75 12.25 6.64
C PRO A 82 -5.31 12.02 7.14
N ILE A 83 -4.41 11.41 6.35
CA ILE A 83 -2.96 11.34 6.62
C ILE A 83 -2.31 12.72 6.48
N ALA A 84 -2.61 13.47 5.41
CA ALA A 84 -2.01 14.78 5.15
C ALA A 84 -2.37 15.84 6.20
N LYS A 85 -3.51 15.63 6.89
CA LYS A 85 -4.07 16.55 7.91
C LYS A 85 -3.59 16.22 9.34
N ARG A 86 -2.67 15.27 9.52
CA ARG A 86 -2.09 14.92 10.84
C ARG A 86 -1.06 15.95 11.29
N THR A 87 -1.27 16.55 12.45
CA THR A 87 -0.30 17.43 13.10
C THR A 87 0.94 16.65 13.56
N LEU A 88 2.11 17.08 13.09
CA LEU A 88 3.40 16.58 13.57
C LEU A 88 3.75 17.25 14.91
N PRO A 89 4.18 16.50 15.95
CA PRO A 89 4.91 17.08 17.07
C PRO A 89 6.24 17.65 16.56
N ASN A 90 6.49 18.94 16.83
CA ASN A 90 7.70 19.62 16.36
C ASN A 90 8.95 19.09 17.08
N VAL A 91 9.91 18.58 16.31
CA VAL A 91 11.29 18.32 16.77
C VAL A 91 12.24 18.87 15.70
N PRO A 92 13.18 19.78 16.06
CA PRO A 92 14.15 20.35 15.11
C PRO A 92 15.04 19.29 14.47
N THR A 93 15.49 19.56 13.24
CA THR A 93 16.33 18.66 12.45
C THR A 93 17.70 19.30 12.23
N THR A 94 18.78 18.55 12.44
CA THR A 94 20.13 18.93 12.00
C THR A 94 20.59 17.90 10.97
N SER A 95 20.88 18.37 9.77
CA SER A 95 21.23 17.59 8.59
C SER A 95 22.73 17.58 8.35
N GLU A 96 23.32 16.42 8.04
CA GLU A 96 24.58 16.35 7.28
C GLU A 96 24.51 15.26 6.21
N SER A 97 24.97 15.62 5.00
CA SER A 97 24.97 14.82 3.78
C SER A 97 26.40 14.60 3.28
N VAL A 98 26.62 13.58 2.44
CA VAL A 98 27.78 13.52 1.53
C VAL A 98 27.38 12.72 0.25
N HIS A 99 28.22 12.64 -0.81
CA HIS A 99 28.03 11.88 -2.08
C HIS A 99 29.02 10.67 -2.31
N ALA A 100 28.85 9.88 -3.41
CA ALA A 100 29.82 9.00 -4.17
C ALA A 100 29.73 7.43 -4.09
N THR A 101 30.02 6.62 -5.16
CA THR A 101 29.15 6.21 -6.34
C THR A 101 29.87 5.45 -7.53
N SER A 102 29.10 4.87 -8.49
CA SER A 102 29.28 4.78 -9.99
C SER A 102 29.93 3.60 -10.79
N ASN A 103 29.07 2.80 -11.49
CA ASN A 103 29.05 2.40 -12.96
C ASN A 103 30.15 1.53 -13.67
N PRO A 104 29.96 1.00 -14.93
CA PRO A 104 28.75 0.48 -15.68
C PRO A 104 28.99 -0.73 -16.67
N SER A 105 27.96 -1.06 -17.51
CA SER A 105 27.96 -1.71 -18.87
C SER A 105 27.80 -3.26 -18.96
N THR A 106 27.24 -3.93 -20.02
CA THR A 106 26.93 -3.58 -21.44
C THR A 106 25.70 -4.33 -22.07
N GLN A 107 25.08 -3.69 -23.09
CA GLN A 107 24.06 -4.02 -24.13
C GLN A 107 23.61 -5.47 -24.54
N SER A 108 22.36 -5.59 -25.03
CA SER A 108 21.98 -6.04 -26.42
C SER A 108 20.44 -6.04 -26.60
N SER A 109 19.86 -5.16 -27.44
CA SER A 109 19.47 -5.29 -28.87
C SER A 109 18.07 -5.90 -29.14
N LEU A 110 17.24 -5.15 -29.87
CA LEU A 110 15.82 -5.40 -30.16
C LEU A 110 15.60 -6.37 -31.34
N GLN A 111 14.44 -7.04 -31.37
CA GLN A 111 13.79 -7.42 -32.62
C GLN A 111 12.27 -7.35 -32.46
N GLU A 112 11.66 -6.33 -33.07
CA GLU A 112 10.21 -6.16 -33.15
C GLU A 112 9.64 -7.04 -34.27
N ASN A 113 8.43 -7.56 -34.08
CA ASN A 113 7.62 -8.05 -35.19
C ASN A 113 6.14 -7.71 -34.94
N GLN A 114 5.45 -7.29 -36.00
CA GLN A 114 4.15 -6.65 -35.91
C GLN A 114 3.02 -7.67 -35.73
N GLY A 115 2.05 -7.34 -34.86
CA GLY A 115 0.87 -8.16 -34.61
C GLY A 115 -0.09 -7.46 -33.64
N ASP A 116 -1.21 -7.00 -34.17
CA ASP A 116 -2.15 -6.03 -33.57
C ASP A 116 -2.93 -6.59 -32.34
N GLN A 117 -2.25 -6.86 -31.22
CA GLN A 117 -2.84 -7.29 -29.95
C GLN A 117 -2.17 -6.63 -28.73
N SER A 118 -2.90 -6.50 -27.62
CA SER A 118 -2.37 -5.80 -26.44
C SER A 118 -1.23 -6.61 -25.78
N PRO A 119 -0.14 -5.96 -25.30
CA PRO A 119 1.00 -6.66 -24.69
C PRO A 119 0.63 -7.54 -23.48
N ILE A 120 -0.47 -7.21 -22.81
CA ILE A 120 -1.03 -7.96 -21.68
C ILE A 120 -1.60 -9.32 -22.14
N LEU A 121 -2.29 -9.38 -23.28
CA LEU A 121 -2.83 -10.63 -23.83
C LEU A 121 -1.71 -11.60 -24.27
N GLU A 122 -0.64 -11.08 -24.85
CA GLU A 122 0.51 -11.90 -25.25
C GLU A 122 1.23 -12.50 -24.03
N LEU A 123 1.43 -11.69 -22.97
CA LEU A 123 2.03 -12.13 -21.72
C LEU A 123 1.16 -13.19 -21.01
N GLN A 124 -0.15 -12.97 -20.92
CA GLN A 124 -1.11 -13.94 -20.36
C GLN A 124 -1.02 -15.29 -21.06
N LYS A 125 -0.97 -15.29 -22.39
CA LYS A 125 -0.90 -16.50 -23.22
C LYS A 125 0.46 -17.22 -23.07
N LYS A 126 1.57 -16.50 -23.00
CA LYS A 126 2.92 -17.07 -22.78
C LYS A 126 3.08 -17.68 -21.38
N LEU A 127 2.43 -17.11 -20.37
CA LEU A 127 2.49 -17.61 -18.99
C LEU A 127 1.44 -18.70 -18.68
N GLY A 128 0.54 -19.02 -19.62
CA GLY A 128 -0.51 -20.02 -19.43
C GLY A 128 -1.59 -19.61 -18.41
N ILE A 129 -1.74 -18.31 -18.13
CA ILE A 129 -2.62 -17.81 -17.07
C ILE A 129 -3.99 -17.46 -17.66
N SER A 130 -5.01 -18.23 -17.29
CA SER A 130 -6.41 -17.87 -17.53
C SER A 130 -6.95 -17.01 -16.38
N ILE A 131 -7.25 -15.75 -16.65
CA ILE A 131 -7.95 -14.86 -15.70
C ILE A 131 -9.30 -14.45 -16.30
N PHE A 132 -10.38 -14.74 -15.57
CA PHE A 132 -11.73 -14.29 -15.95
C PHE A 132 -11.84 -12.77 -15.75
N SER A 133 -12.38 -12.06 -16.74
CA SER A 133 -12.55 -10.61 -16.65
C SER A 133 -13.72 -10.21 -15.73
N ASN A 134 -13.45 -10.13 -14.43
CA ASN A 134 -14.35 -9.48 -13.46
C ASN A 134 -13.78 -8.12 -13.06
N ILE A 135 -14.50 -7.04 -13.41
CA ILE A 135 -14.18 -5.67 -12.99
C ILE A 135 -14.68 -5.46 -11.54
N THR A 136 -14.13 -6.21 -10.57
CA THR A 136 -14.21 -5.97 -9.11
C THR A 136 -13.29 -6.95 -8.36
N GLU A 137 -11.96 -6.86 -8.56
CA GLU A 137 -10.99 -7.54 -7.68
C GLU A 137 -10.41 -6.59 -6.63
N LEU A 138 -11.21 -6.32 -5.59
CA LEU A 138 -10.63 -6.28 -4.26
C LEU A 138 -10.29 -7.73 -3.93
N ASN A 139 -9.03 -8.13 -4.04
CA ASN A 139 -8.53 -9.48 -3.74
C ASN A 139 -8.57 -9.77 -2.24
N VAL A 140 -9.78 -9.79 -1.67
CA VAL A 140 -10.04 -10.11 -0.27
C VAL A 140 -10.12 -11.62 -0.13
N ILE A 141 -9.06 -12.17 0.45
CA ILE A 141 -8.93 -13.58 0.82
C ILE A 141 -10.17 -13.98 1.64
N ASP A 142 -10.91 -14.98 1.17
CA ASP A 142 -12.09 -15.49 1.88
C ASP A 142 -11.72 -16.06 3.27
N GLU A 143 -12.71 -16.15 4.17
CA GLU A 143 -12.54 -16.63 5.55
C GLU A 143 -11.79 -17.97 5.64
N VAL A 144 -12.14 -18.92 4.77
CA VAL A 144 -11.55 -20.28 4.75
C VAL A 144 -10.09 -20.27 4.26
N ASN A 145 -9.68 -19.21 3.56
CA ASN A 145 -8.33 -19.06 2.99
C ASN A 145 -7.41 -18.15 3.84
N ASP A 146 -7.95 -17.46 4.85
CA ASP A 146 -7.18 -16.58 5.74
C ASP A 146 -6.53 -17.38 6.87
N LYS A 147 -5.30 -17.86 6.61
CA LYS A 147 -4.53 -18.69 7.54
C LYS A 147 -4.32 -18.03 8.91
N GLU A 148 -4.06 -16.72 8.95
CA GLU A 148 -3.86 -15.99 10.21
C GLU A 148 -5.17 -15.90 11.01
N LEU A 149 -6.31 -15.65 10.36
CA LEU A 149 -7.62 -15.67 11.00
C LEU A 149 -7.91 -17.05 11.60
N LEU A 150 -7.70 -18.12 10.82
CA LEU A 150 -7.92 -19.49 11.27
C LEU A 150 -7.02 -19.83 12.47
N GLU A 151 -5.73 -19.53 12.41
CA GLU A 151 -4.78 -19.77 13.51
C GLU A 151 -5.13 -18.99 14.80
N LEU A 152 -5.54 -17.72 14.68
CA LEU A 152 -6.01 -16.98 15.85
C LEU A 152 -7.30 -17.57 16.42
N SER A 153 -8.23 -17.99 15.56
CA SER A 153 -9.52 -18.54 15.97
C SER A 153 -9.39 -19.88 16.71
N THR A 154 -8.47 -20.76 16.28
CA THR A 154 -8.21 -22.04 16.96
C THR A 154 -7.46 -21.83 18.27
N ARG A 155 -6.48 -20.92 18.29
CA ARG A 155 -5.79 -20.51 19.53
C ARG A 155 -6.73 -19.93 20.59
N LEU A 156 -7.78 -19.22 20.17
CA LEU A 156 -8.83 -18.71 21.06
C LEU A 156 -9.79 -19.82 21.52
N ALA A 157 -10.07 -20.80 20.66
CA ALA A 157 -10.96 -21.93 20.96
C ALA A 157 -10.34 -22.99 21.90
N GLY A 158 -9.01 -23.03 22.03
CA GLY A 158 -8.29 -23.87 22.99
C GLY A 158 -7.95 -25.28 22.52
N GLU A 159 -8.54 -25.76 21.42
CA GLU A 159 -8.28 -27.07 20.82
C GLU A 159 -8.22 -27.02 19.28
N VAL A 160 -7.64 -28.05 18.67
CA VAL A 160 -7.61 -28.24 17.21
C VAL A 160 -8.93 -28.87 16.76
N LEU A 161 -9.95 -28.04 16.52
CA LEU A 161 -11.25 -28.51 16.05
C LEU A 161 -11.18 -29.02 14.59
N PRO A 162 -12.00 -30.04 14.23
CA PRO A 162 -12.09 -30.54 12.86
C PRO A 162 -12.69 -29.49 11.90
N THR A 163 -12.46 -29.69 10.58
CA THR A 163 -12.79 -28.73 9.51
C THR A 163 -14.26 -28.26 9.50
N SER A 164 -15.19 -29.04 10.08
CA SER A 164 -16.61 -28.70 10.21
C SER A 164 -16.89 -27.48 11.12
N ASP A 165 -15.98 -27.13 12.02
CA ASP A 165 -16.19 -26.10 13.06
C ASP A 165 -15.45 -24.78 12.82
N GLN A 166 -14.77 -24.60 11.68
CA GLN A 166 -14.04 -23.37 11.36
C GLN A 166 -14.94 -22.12 11.38
N ALA A 167 -16.18 -22.23 10.91
CA ALA A 167 -17.14 -21.13 10.98
C ALA A 167 -17.47 -20.74 12.44
N LEU A 168 -17.48 -21.72 13.36
CA LEU A 168 -17.77 -21.49 14.78
C LEU A 168 -16.55 -20.92 15.52
N SER A 169 -15.33 -21.31 15.18
CA SER A 169 -14.11 -20.68 15.72
C SER A 169 -13.99 -19.23 15.26
N ILE A 170 -14.25 -18.94 13.98
CA ILE A 170 -14.29 -17.58 13.44
C ILE A 170 -15.37 -16.76 14.17
N GLN A 171 -16.57 -17.29 14.36
CA GLN A 171 -17.63 -16.58 15.09
C GLN A 171 -17.23 -16.23 16.53
N ARG A 172 -16.53 -17.13 17.25
CA ARG A 172 -15.97 -16.83 18.57
C ARG A 172 -14.89 -15.73 18.51
N MET A 173 -14.08 -15.68 17.45
CA MET A 173 -13.11 -14.61 17.22
C MET A 173 -13.80 -13.26 17.03
N ARG A 174 -14.89 -13.23 16.24
CA ARG A 174 -15.74 -12.04 16.05
C ARG A 174 -16.34 -11.55 17.36
N GLU A 175 -16.89 -12.45 18.16
CA GLU A 175 -17.41 -12.14 19.50
C GLU A 175 -16.34 -11.60 20.45
N HIS A 176 -15.12 -12.14 20.39
CA HIS A 176 -13.99 -11.64 21.17
C HIS A 176 -13.65 -10.20 20.79
N TRP A 177 -13.49 -9.88 19.49
CA TRP A 177 -13.23 -8.51 19.04
C TRP A 177 -14.35 -7.53 19.38
N ILE A 178 -15.61 -7.97 19.37
CA ILE A 178 -16.77 -7.17 19.79
C ILE A 178 -16.71 -6.80 21.29
N LYS A 179 -16.24 -7.73 22.14
CA LYS A 179 -16.22 -7.60 23.61
C LYS A 179 -14.92 -7.00 24.15
N SER A 180 -13.83 -7.06 23.39
CA SER A 180 -12.51 -6.53 23.79
C SER A 180 -12.47 -5.01 23.83
N ALA A 181 -11.70 -4.46 24.79
CA ALA A 181 -11.41 -3.04 24.84
C ALA A 181 -10.40 -2.66 23.74
N PRO A 182 -10.45 -1.43 23.17
CA PRO A 182 -9.57 -1.03 22.07
C PRO A 182 -8.07 -1.14 22.38
N ASN A 183 -7.67 -0.93 23.63
CA ASN A 183 -6.30 -1.06 24.12
C ASN A 183 -5.88 -2.50 24.48
N SER A 184 -6.82 -3.46 24.46
CA SER A 184 -6.55 -4.89 24.70
C SER A 184 -6.37 -5.70 23.42
N ILE A 185 -6.71 -5.14 22.25
CA ILE A 185 -6.46 -5.77 20.95
C ILE A 185 -4.94 -5.81 20.72
N ARG A 186 -4.40 -7.00 20.49
CA ARG A 186 -2.97 -7.20 20.22
C ARG A 186 -2.66 -6.87 18.77
N LEU A 187 -1.42 -6.46 18.51
CA LEU A 187 -0.99 -6.07 17.16
C LEU A 187 -1.14 -7.20 16.12
N ASN A 188 -0.99 -8.46 16.53
CA ASN A 188 -1.20 -9.62 15.67
C ASN A 188 -2.68 -9.92 15.36
N GLU A 189 -3.62 -9.40 16.14
CA GLU A 189 -5.06 -9.52 15.88
C GLU A 189 -5.57 -8.46 14.91
N LEU A 190 -4.87 -7.32 14.80
CA LEU A 190 -5.29 -6.18 13.99
C LEU A 190 -5.36 -6.49 12.49
N GLY A 191 -4.42 -7.30 11.96
CA GLY A 191 -4.43 -7.72 10.55
C GLY A 191 -5.67 -8.53 10.18
N PRO A 192 -5.91 -9.68 10.85
CA PRO A 192 -7.13 -10.47 10.67
C PRO A 192 -8.42 -9.70 10.94
N LEU A 193 -8.47 -8.85 11.98
CA LEU A 193 -9.63 -7.98 12.27
C LEU A 193 -9.93 -7.03 11.11
N LEU A 194 -8.92 -6.35 10.57
CA LEU A 194 -9.10 -5.42 9.45
C LEU A 194 -9.56 -6.14 8.18
N ARG A 195 -9.03 -7.33 7.89
CA ARG A 195 -9.48 -8.14 6.74
C ARG A 195 -10.91 -8.65 6.92
N ASP A 196 -11.29 -9.05 8.13
CA ASP A 196 -12.66 -9.48 8.40
C ASP A 196 -13.67 -8.32 8.33
N TYR A 197 -13.31 -7.15 8.88
CA TYR A 197 -14.05 -5.91 8.70
C TYR A 197 -14.23 -5.55 7.20
N GLN A 198 -13.19 -5.69 6.38
CA GLN A 198 -13.28 -5.52 4.92
C GLN A 198 -14.25 -6.52 4.28
N ARG A 199 -14.24 -7.80 4.67
CA ARG A 199 -15.22 -8.80 4.18
C ARG A 199 -16.65 -8.39 4.50
N LEU A 200 -16.90 -7.95 5.73
CA LEU A 200 -18.24 -7.52 6.17
C LEU A 200 -18.72 -6.29 5.40
N ILE A 201 -17.85 -5.28 5.21
CA ILE A 201 -18.16 -4.11 4.36
C ILE A 201 -18.48 -4.55 2.94
N ILE A 202 -17.63 -5.36 2.30
CA ILE A 202 -17.83 -5.76 0.90
C ILE A 202 -19.13 -6.54 0.75
N ARG A 203 -19.40 -7.52 1.62
CA ARG A 203 -20.68 -8.28 1.62
C ARG A 203 -21.90 -7.37 1.80
N ARG A 204 -21.76 -6.26 2.52
CA ARG A 204 -22.82 -5.24 2.67
C ARG A 204 -22.93 -4.31 1.46
N CYS A 205 -21.83 -3.73 0.98
CA CYS A 205 -21.82 -2.83 -0.17
C CYS A 205 -22.24 -3.53 -1.47
N SER A 206 -21.89 -4.81 -1.66
CA SER A 206 -22.40 -5.65 -2.75
C SER A 206 -23.91 -5.92 -2.69
N ARG A 207 -24.58 -5.62 -1.56
CA ARG A 207 -26.05 -5.60 -1.43
C ARG A 207 -26.67 -4.21 -1.60
N GLU A 208 -25.89 -3.13 -1.44
CA GLU A 208 -26.43 -1.75 -1.37
C GLU A 208 -26.09 -0.86 -2.58
N ILE A 209 -24.98 -1.03 -3.30
CA ILE A 209 -24.49 0.00 -4.25
C ILE A 209 -24.01 -0.52 -5.61
N LEU A 210 -24.78 -0.15 -6.65
CA LEU A 210 -24.36 -0.03 -8.05
C LEU A 210 -24.15 1.46 -8.46
N THR A 211 -24.00 2.35 -7.47
CA THR A 211 -24.11 3.81 -7.65
C THR A 211 -22.86 4.58 -7.21
N SER A 212 -22.33 5.37 -8.15
CA SER A 212 -21.33 6.43 -7.95
C SER A 212 -19.96 6.04 -7.38
N ILE A 213 -19.02 5.75 -8.28
CA ILE A 213 -17.63 6.19 -8.09
C ILE A 213 -17.56 7.63 -8.64
N PRO A 214 -17.40 8.68 -7.81
CA PRO A 214 -17.17 10.03 -8.31
C PRO A 214 -15.75 10.10 -8.89
N SER A 215 -15.66 10.02 -10.21
CA SER A 215 -14.40 10.19 -10.94
C SER A 215 -13.96 11.65 -10.92
N LYS A 216 -13.34 12.08 -9.82
CA LYS A 216 -12.69 13.39 -9.71
C LYS A 216 -11.45 13.43 -10.60
N HIS A 217 -11.62 13.75 -11.87
CA HIS A 217 -10.55 14.22 -12.75
C HIS A 217 -10.17 15.69 -12.42
N GLY A 218 -9.84 15.94 -11.14
CA GLY A 218 -9.16 17.15 -10.71
C GLY A 218 -7.65 16.95 -10.81
N GLN A 219 -6.90 18.05 -10.87
CA GLN A 219 -5.45 18.01 -10.78
C GLN A 219 -5.05 17.80 -9.31
N GLU A 220 -5.22 16.56 -8.82
CA GLU A 220 -5.00 16.21 -7.42
C GLU A 220 -3.55 16.50 -7.01
N VAL A 221 -3.40 17.37 -6.00
CA VAL A 221 -2.10 17.71 -5.43
C VAL A 221 -1.82 16.75 -4.28
N TYR A 222 -0.59 16.25 -4.22
CA TYR A 222 -0.16 15.28 -3.23
C TYR A 222 0.69 15.92 -2.13
N ARG A 223 0.78 15.25 -0.99
CA ARG A 223 1.67 15.58 0.12
C ARG A 223 2.40 14.32 0.59
N PHE A 224 3.68 14.47 0.88
CA PHE A 224 4.47 13.48 1.60
C PHE A 224 4.26 13.61 3.11
N PHE A 225 4.07 12.51 3.82
CA PHE A 225 3.96 12.46 5.28
C PHE A 225 4.98 11.46 5.84
N HIS A 226 6.00 11.99 6.51
CA HIS A 226 7.05 11.20 7.16
C HIS A 226 6.52 10.59 8.46
N LEU A 227 6.48 9.25 8.53
CA LEU A 227 6.13 8.51 9.73
C LEU A 227 7.35 8.40 10.66
N LYS A 228 7.53 9.39 11.54
CA LYS A 228 8.66 9.49 12.48
C LYS A 228 8.54 8.58 13.71
N SER A 229 7.34 8.06 14.00
CA SER A 229 7.08 7.25 15.20
C SER A 229 5.92 6.28 14.96
N ALA A 230 5.95 5.13 15.63
CA ALA A 230 4.82 4.19 15.69
C ALA A 230 3.55 4.84 16.27
N SER A 231 3.67 5.86 17.13
CA SER A 231 2.53 6.64 17.63
C SER A 231 1.82 7.49 16.58
N GLN A 232 2.38 7.62 15.37
CA GLN A 232 1.73 8.28 14.23
C GLN A 232 0.98 7.29 13.33
N LEU A 233 1.05 5.98 13.62
CA LEU A 233 0.10 4.98 13.14
C LEU A 233 -1.23 5.20 13.87
N ARG A 234 -2.37 5.00 13.19
CA ARG A 234 -3.70 5.24 13.77
C ARG A 234 -4.14 4.11 14.72
N MET A 235 -3.37 3.84 15.76
CA MET A 235 -3.82 2.95 16.84
C MET A 235 -5.03 3.57 17.57
N ASP A 236 -5.12 4.90 17.60
CA ASP A 236 -6.28 5.66 18.10
C ASP A 236 -7.56 5.52 17.25
N ASP A 237 -7.49 4.92 16.06
CA ASP A 237 -8.68 4.57 15.27
C ASP A 237 -9.32 3.25 15.71
N ILE A 238 -8.61 2.39 16.46
CA ILE A 238 -9.12 1.08 16.90
C ILE A 238 -10.47 1.19 17.64
N PRO A 239 -10.73 2.18 18.53
CA PRO A 239 -12.06 2.40 19.09
C PRO A 239 -13.16 2.64 18.04
N THR A 240 -12.85 3.40 16.98
CA THR A 240 -13.80 3.68 15.89
C THR A 240 -14.04 2.43 15.04
N LEU A 241 -12.96 1.70 14.70
CA LEU A 241 -13.02 0.43 13.99
C LEU A 241 -13.89 -0.60 14.72
N ILE A 242 -13.67 -0.81 16.03
CA ILE A 242 -14.46 -1.76 16.82
C ILE A 242 -15.93 -1.32 16.88
N LYS A 243 -16.21 -0.03 17.06
CA LYS A 243 -17.58 0.52 17.09
C LYS A 243 -18.32 0.35 15.76
N GLU A 244 -17.63 0.43 14.62
CA GLU A 244 -18.21 0.14 13.31
C GLU A 244 -18.35 -1.36 13.07
N TYR A 245 -17.35 -2.16 13.44
CA TYR A 245 -17.37 -3.62 13.37
C TYR A 245 -18.54 -4.23 14.16
N GLN A 246 -18.80 -3.74 15.37
CA GLN A 246 -19.97 -4.12 16.19
C GLN A 246 -21.29 -3.93 15.42
N ARG A 247 -21.45 -2.80 14.72
CA ARG A 247 -22.66 -2.47 13.92
C ARG A 247 -22.81 -3.30 12.65
N LEU A 248 -21.73 -3.88 12.14
CA LEU A 248 -21.73 -4.75 10.95
C LEU A 248 -22.09 -6.20 11.27
N ILE A 249 -22.02 -6.61 12.55
CA ILE A 249 -22.33 -7.97 13.01
C ILE A 249 -23.69 -8.04 13.72
N SER A 250 -24.19 -6.92 14.25
CA SER A 250 -25.49 -6.86 14.94
C SER A 250 -26.71 -6.90 14.00
N ASN A 251 -26.51 -6.85 12.68
CA ASN A 251 -27.53 -6.66 11.64
C ASN A 251 -27.37 -7.68 10.51
#